data_AF-A0AA43C7V2-F1
#
_entry.id   AF-A0AA43C7V2-F1
#
_cell.length_a   1.000
_cell.length_b   1.000
_cell.length_c   1.000
_cell.angle_alpha   90.00
_cell.angle_beta   90.00
_cell.angle_gamma   90.00
#
_symmetry.space_group_name_H-M   'P 1'
#
loop_
_entity.id
_entity.type
_entity.pdbx_description
1 polymer ?
#
loop_
_entity_poly.entity_id
_entity_poly.type
_entity_poly.pdbx_seq_one_letter_code
_entity_poly.pdbx_strand_id
1 'polypeptide(L)'
;MNDIRIRDFQQATVPKINNVNKKPTEGFGTVIKGAINSVNELDKNSNKSVVELLNGKKDIHETMINLQKTDISMRLLLSIRNKAVEAYKEIIHMNF
;
A
#
# COMPACT_ATOMS: atom_id res chain seq x y z
N MET A 1 -66.72 6.01 21.68
CA MET A 1 -65.57 5.20 21.22
C MET A 1 -65.54 5.20 19.70
N ASN A 2 -64.36 5.05 19.11
CA ASN A 2 -64.01 5.16 17.68
C ASN A 2 -63.63 6.60 17.29
N ASP A 3 -62.44 6.92 16.79
CA ASP A 3 -61.38 6.09 16.20
C ASP A 3 -60.10 6.95 16.25
N ILE A 4 -59.12 6.59 17.10
CA ILE A 4 -57.81 7.27 17.12
C ILE A 4 -57.04 6.75 15.91
N ARG A 5 -57.40 7.24 14.72
CA ARG A 5 -56.61 7.00 13.52
C ARG A 5 -55.43 7.94 13.57
N ILE A 6 -54.28 7.40 13.96
CA ILE A 6 -52.99 8.02 13.78
C ILE A 6 -52.84 8.31 12.28
N ARG A 7 -53.07 9.58 11.93
CA ARG A 7 -52.79 10.13 10.61
C ARG A 7 -51.28 10.11 10.41
N ASP A 8 -50.88 9.47 9.33
CA ASP A 8 -49.64 9.73 8.60
C ASP A 8 -48.35 9.57 9.40
N PHE A 9 -48.02 8.31 9.73
CA PHE A 9 -46.61 7.92 9.76
C PHE A 9 -46.07 7.92 8.33
N GLN A 10 -45.77 9.11 7.84
CA GLN A 10 -44.89 9.28 6.71
C GLN A 10 -43.54 8.69 7.10
N GLN A 11 -43.30 7.45 6.66
CA GLN A 11 -42.00 6.77 6.79
C GLN A 11 -40.95 7.75 6.28
N ALA A 12 -40.14 8.28 7.19
CA ALA A 12 -38.93 8.97 6.84
C ALA A 12 -38.15 8.01 5.93
N THR A 13 -38.08 8.36 4.65
CA THR A 13 -37.27 7.63 3.68
C THR A 13 -35.84 7.73 4.19
N VAL A 14 -35.36 6.67 4.82
CA VAL A 14 -33.95 6.53 5.19
C VAL A 14 -33.15 6.80 3.92
N PRO A 15 -32.26 7.81 3.89
CA PRO A 15 -31.49 8.09 2.70
C PRO A 15 -30.69 6.83 2.37
N LYS A 16 -31.01 6.20 1.24
CA LYS A 16 -30.18 5.16 0.65
C LYS A 16 -28.83 5.81 0.35
N ILE A 17 -27.86 5.57 1.22
CA ILE A 17 -26.45 5.85 1.00
C ILE A 17 -25.92 4.94 -0.13
N ASN A 18 -26.37 5.22 -1.35
CA ASN A 18 -25.95 4.55 -2.59
C ASN A 18 -24.64 5.15 -3.15
N ASN A 19 -23.78 5.67 -2.28
CA ASN A 19 -22.45 6.14 -2.66
C ASN A 19 -21.44 5.67 -1.61
N VAL A 20 -21.35 4.36 -1.41
CA VAL A 20 -20.02 3.79 -1.15
C VAL A 20 -19.27 3.98 -2.46
N ASN A 21 -18.65 5.14 -2.58
CA ASN A 21 -17.65 5.42 -3.59
C ASN A 21 -16.52 4.42 -3.31
N LYS A 22 -16.67 3.19 -3.83
CA LYS A 22 -15.60 2.21 -3.95
C LYS A 22 -14.59 2.91 -4.84
N LYS A 23 -13.71 3.71 -4.23
CA LYS A 23 -12.41 3.96 -4.82
C LYS A 23 -11.93 2.58 -5.25
N PRO A 24 -11.61 2.35 -6.53
CA PRO A 24 -11.12 1.06 -6.94
C PRO A 24 -9.98 0.74 -5.98
N THR A 25 -10.15 -0.28 -5.15
CA THR A 25 -9.11 -0.75 -4.26
C THR A 25 -7.92 -0.97 -5.16
N GLU A 26 -6.85 -0.20 -4.97
CA GLU A 26 -5.68 -0.32 -5.81
C GLU A 26 -5.31 -1.80 -5.82
N GLY A 27 -5.27 -2.39 -7.02
CA GLY A 27 -5.00 -3.81 -7.14
C GLY A 27 -3.70 -4.14 -6.42
N PHE A 28 -3.60 -5.32 -5.82
CA PHE A 28 -2.40 -5.76 -5.11
C PHE A 28 -1.11 -5.55 -5.94
N GLY A 29 -1.20 -5.75 -7.26
CA GLY A 29 -0.10 -5.45 -8.18
C GLY A 29 0.30 -3.97 -8.25
N THR A 30 -0.65 -3.04 -8.14
CA THR A 30 -0.38 -1.58 -8.06
C THR A 30 0.38 -1.23 -6.78
N VAL A 31 -0.01 -1.84 -5.65
CA VAL A 31 0.67 -1.64 -4.36
C VAL A 31 2.11 -2.16 -4.41
N ILE A 32 2.32 -3.37 -4.94
CA ILE A 32 3.66 -3.92 -5.12
C ILE A 32 4.48 -3.04 -6.08
N LYS A 33 3.89 -2.59 -7.19
CA LYS A 33 4.57 -1.71 -8.15
C LYS A 33 4.99 -0.39 -7.50
N GLY A 34 4.13 0.19 -6.67
CA GLY A 34 4.44 1.37 -5.87
C GLY A 34 5.58 1.13 -4.89
N ALA A 35 5.58 -0.02 -4.20
CA ALA A 35 6.67 -0.40 -3.30
C ALA A 35 8.02 -0.57 -4.05
N ILE A 36 8.02 -1.23 -5.21
CA ILE A 36 9.23 -1.35 -6.06
C ILE A 36 9.77 0.03 -6.44
N ASN A 37 8.89 0.93 -6.88
CA ASN A 37 9.28 2.29 -7.25
C ASN A 37 9.86 3.06 -6.05
N SER A 38 9.24 2.94 -4.89
CA SER A 38 9.71 3.57 -3.65
C SER A 38 11.10 3.07 -3.24
N VAL A 39 11.34 1.77 -3.33
CA VAL A 39 12.66 1.19 -3.05
C VAL A 39 13.71 1.68 -4.05
N ASN A 40 13.38 1.76 -5.34
CA ASN A 40 14.26 2.30 -6.37
C ASN A 40 14.61 3.79 -6.13
N GLU A 41 13.66 4.59 -5.63
CA GLU A 41 13.93 5.96 -5.21
C GLU A 41 14.83 6.03 -3.97
N LEU A 42 14.62 5.16 -2.99
CA LEU A 42 15.49 5.05 -1.81
C LEU A 42 16.92 4.67 -2.20
N ASP A 43 17.09 3.76 -3.14
CA ASP A 43 18.40 3.34 -3.66
C ASP A 43 19.13 4.50 -4.35
N LYS A 44 18.43 5.23 -5.23
CA LYS A 44 18.97 6.42 -5.90
C LYS A 44 19.35 7.51 -4.90
N ASN A 45 18.50 7.77 -3.91
CA ASN A 45 18.77 8.76 -2.87
C ASN A 45 19.96 8.36 -1.99
N SER A 46 20.09 7.08 -1.67
CA SER A 46 21.22 6.57 -0.89
C SER A 46 22.53 6.69 -1.68
N ASN A 47 22.54 6.30 -2.96
CA ASN A 47 23.70 6.50 -3.83
C ASN A 47 24.07 7.98 -3.98
N LYS A 48 23.07 8.86 -4.10
CA LYS A 48 23.31 10.30 -4.13
C LYS A 48 23.90 10.80 -2.81
N SER A 49 23.38 10.37 -1.67
CA SER A 49 23.94 10.68 -0.34
C SER A 49 25.39 10.21 -0.21
N VAL A 50 25.73 9.01 -0.71
CA VAL A 50 27.11 8.49 -0.71
C VAL A 50 28.02 9.38 -1.55
N VAL A 51 27.58 9.80 -2.74
CA VAL A 51 28.36 10.71 -3.60
C VAL A 51 28.52 12.08 -2.94
N GLU A 52 27.49 12.61 -2.28
CA GLU A 52 27.55 13.88 -1.55
C GLU A 52 28.47 13.80 -0.33
N LEU A 53 28.49 12.66 0.37
CA LEU A 53 29.40 12.38 1.48
C LEU A 53 30.86 12.36 1.00
N LEU A 54 31.16 11.65 -0.10
CA LEU A 54 32.51 11.61 -0.68
C LEU A 54 33.00 13.00 -1.14
N ASN A 55 32.06 13.87 -1.52
CA ASN A 55 32.33 15.27 -1.87
C ASN A 55 32.38 16.21 -0.64
N GLY A 56 32.26 15.69 0.58
CA GLY A 56 32.31 16.46 1.83
C GLY A 56 31.07 17.33 2.11
N LYS A 57 29.97 17.11 1.39
CA LYS A 57 28.74 17.94 1.47
C LYS A 57 27.66 17.37 2.39
N LYS A 58 27.83 16.15 2.90
CA LYS A 58 26.80 15.44 3.67
C LYS A 58 27.38 14.70 4.86
N ASP A 59 26.59 14.61 5.92
CA ASP A 59 26.95 13.89 7.13
C ASP A 59 26.94 12.38 6.92
N ILE A 60 27.92 11.69 7.51
CA ILE A 60 28.06 10.23 7.39
C ILE A 60 26.86 9.49 8.00
N HIS A 61 26.29 10.05 9.07
CA HIS A 61 25.15 9.47 9.78
C HIS A 61 23.89 9.41 8.92
N GLU A 62 23.57 10.48 8.19
CA GLU A 62 22.38 10.52 7.33
C GLU A 62 22.52 9.56 6.14
N THR A 63 23.72 9.49 5.56
CA THR A 63 24.04 8.54 4.48
C THR A 63 23.89 7.10 4.96
N MET A 64 24.40 6.78 6.14
CA MET A 64 24.28 5.46 6.75
C MET A 64 22.82 5.08 7.02
N ILE A 65 22.01 6.00 7.56
CA ILE A 65 20.59 5.77 7.80
C ILE A 65 19.84 5.48 6.49
N ASN A 66 20.11 6.24 5.43
CA ASN A 66 19.46 6.04 4.13
C ASN A 66 19.84 4.68 3.51
N LEU A 67 21.12 4.31 3.60
CA LEU A 67 21.59 2.98 3.17
C LEU A 67 20.89 1.86 3.96
N GLN A 68 20.81 1.99 5.29
CA GLN A 68 20.15 1.00 6.14
C GLN A 68 18.67 0.84 5.79
N LYS A 69 17.96 1.97 5.58
CA LYS A 69 16.55 1.97 5.16
C LYS A 69 16.38 1.26 3.83
N THR A 70 17.27 1.50 2.88
CA THR A 70 17.25 0.87 1.56
C THR A 70 17.46 -0.64 1.66
N ASP A 71 18.45 -1.09 2.42
CA ASP A 71 18.73 -2.53 2.63
C ASP A 71 17.52 -3.25 3.24
N ILE A 72 16.93 -2.70 4.31
CA ILE A 72 15.76 -3.29 4.97
C ILE A 72 14.56 -3.34 4.00
N SER A 73 14.34 -2.27 3.25
CA SER A 73 13.21 -2.18 2.31
C SER A 73 13.38 -3.15 1.12
N MET A 74 14.61 -3.33 0.64
CA MET A 74 14.96 -4.34 -0.37
C MET A 74 14.71 -5.77 0.13
N ARG A 75 15.14 -6.09 1.36
CA ARG A 75 14.87 -7.41 1.96
C ARG A 75 13.37 -7.69 2.06
N LEU A 76 12.59 -6.70 2.48
CA LEU A 76 11.13 -6.81 2.51
C LEU A 76 10.56 -7.08 1.12
N LEU A 77 11.02 -6.35 0.10
CA LEU A 77 10.59 -6.53 -1.29
C LEU A 77 10.86 -7.95 -1.80
N LEU A 78 12.06 -8.48 -1.52
CA LEU A 78 12.43 -9.85 -1.88
C LEU A 78 11.55 -10.89 -1.20
N SER A 79 11.23 -10.70 0.08
CA SER A 79 10.30 -11.56 0.80
C SER A 79 8.89 -11.56 0.17
N ILE A 80 8.39 -10.38 -0.20
CA ILE A 80 7.11 -10.24 -0.90
C ILE A 80 7.17 -10.93 -2.28
N ARG A 81 8.25 -10.73 -3.04
CA ARG A 81 8.47 -11.38 -4.33
C ARG A 81 8.44 -12.91 -4.19
N ASN A 82 9.16 -13.45 -3.22
CA ASN A 82 9.19 -14.88 -2.93
C ASN A 82 7.79 -15.38 -2.58
N LYS A 83 7.07 -14.68 -1.70
CA LYS A 83 5.71 -15.07 -1.31
C LYS A 83 4.71 -15.02 -2.46
N ALA A 84 4.84 -14.04 -3.35
CA ALA A 84 4.00 -13.94 -4.55
C ALA A 84 4.27 -15.09 -5.52
N VAL A 85 5.54 -15.48 -5.71
CA VAL A 85 5.92 -16.64 -6.52
C VAL A 85 5.43 -17.94 -5.89
N GLU A 86 5.54 -18.08 -4.57
CA GLU A 86 4.99 -19.23 -3.83
C GLU A 86 3.47 -19.32 -3.98
N ALA A 87 2.74 -18.23 -3.79
CA ALA A 87 1.28 -18.20 -3.95
C ALA A 87 0.87 -18.59 -5.38
N TYR A 88 1.60 -18.09 -6.39
CA TYR A 88 1.39 -18.52 -7.77
C TYR A 88 1.64 -20.03 -7.95
N LYS A 89 2.74 -20.55 -7.39
CA LYS A 89 3.05 -21.98 -7.40
C LYS A 89 1.95 -22.79 -6.69
N GLU A 90 1.43 -22.33 -5.56
CA GLU A 90 0.42 -23.05 -4.79
C GLU A 90 -0.90 -23.17 -5.56
N ILE A 91 -1.33 -22.11 -6.23
CA ILE A 91 -2.53 -22.11 -7.10
C ILE A 91 -2.40 -23.13 -8.24
N ILE A 92 -1.24 -23.25 -8.88
CA ILE A 92 -1.05 -24.24 -9.95
C ILE A 92 -0.96 -25.68 -9.43
N HIS A 93 -0.45 -25.90 -8.21
CA HIS A 93 -0.35 -27.24 -7.61
C HIS A 93 -1.67 -27.74 -7.00
N MET A 94 -2.61 -26.85 -6.64
CA MET A 94 -3.96 -27.24 -6.17
C MET A 94 -4.87 -27.79 -7.28
N ASN A 95 -4.48 -27.70 -8.55
CA ASN A 95 -5.30 -28.12 -9.70
C ASN A 95 -4.99 -29.54 -10.21
N PHE A 96 -4.51 -30.45 -9.35
CA PHE A 96 -4.34 -31.87 -9.69
C PHE A 96 -4.80 -32.79 -8.56
#